data_AF-A0A7J7JNM8-F1
#
_entry.id   AF-A0A7J7JNM8-F1
#
_cell.length_a   1.000
_cell.length_b   1.000
_cell.length_c   1.000
_cell.angle_alpha   90.00
_cell.angle_beta   90.00
_cell.angle_gamma   90.00
#
_symmetry.space_group_name_H-M   'P 1'
#
loop_
_entity.id
_entity.type
_entity.pdbx_description
1 polymer ?
#
loop_
_entity_poly.entity_id
_entity_poly.type
_entity_poly.pdbx_seq_one_letter_code
_entity_poly.pdbx_strand_id
1 'polypeptide(L)'
;MTNETVVERRYWELLVLGGMERLPTKNSSYNNKEYWDSRFYSEEEYDWLGSYEQYQRHLDDLLHPSDQILMIGCGNSTMSSNLHFSGFKKVTNIDYSENVIERMKKKYSELEEMKWYTMDILEMKFSSGSFDTISGY
;
A
#
# COMPACT_ATOMS: atom_id res chain seq x y z
N MET A 1 -13.01 28.89 29.24
CA MET A 1 -12.52 28.06 28.11
C MET A 1 -13.21 28.58 26.86
N THR A 2 -12.44 28.98 25.85
CA THR A 2 -12.97 29.54 24.59
C THR A 2 -13.50 28.42 23.70
N ASN A 3 -14.49 28.74 22.86
CA ASN A 3 -15.12 27.77 21.95
C ASN A 3 -14.12 27.11 20.98
N GLU A 4 -13.00 27.76 20.68
CA GLU A 4 -11.96 27.26 19.77
C GLU A 4 -11.29 25.97 20.29
N THR A 5 -10.93 25.93 21.58
CA THR A 5 -10.31 24.75 22.20
C THR A 5 -11.20 23.50 22.24
N VAL A 6 -12.53 23.67 22.25
CA VAL A 6 -13.48 22.54 22.25
C VAL A 6 -13.67 21.98 20.85
N VAL A 7 -13.66 22.84 19.82
CA VAL A 7 -13.77 22.42 18.41
C VAL A 7 -12.52 21.68 17.97
N GLU A 8 -11.32 22.19 18.26
CA GLU A 8 -10.06 21.49 17.96
C GLU A 8 -10.02 20.11 18.64
N ARG A 9 -10.36 20.03 19.94
CA ARG A 9 -10.34 18.76 20.67
C ARG A 9 -11.29 17.72 20.08
N ARG A 10 -12.49 18.15 19.66
CA ARG A 10 -13.48 17.29 19.00
C ARG A 10 -13.05 16.87 17.59
N TYR A 11 -12.33 17.73 16.88
CA TYR A 11 -11.75 17.44 15.57
C TYR A 11 -10.62 16.40 15.70
N TRP A 12 -9.75 16.56 16.69
CA TRP A 12 -8.71 15.59 17.04
C TRP A 12 -9.31 14.26 17.49
N GLU A 13 -10.36 14.27 18.33
CA GLU A 13 -11.07 13.06 18.74
C GLU A 13 -11.73 12.36 17.54
N LEU A 14 -12.34 13.07 16.60
CA LEU A 14 -12.92 12.49 15.39
C LEU A 14 -11.86 11.91 14.43
N LEU A 15 -10.71 12.57 14.27
CA LEU A 15 -9.60 12.06 13.46
C LEU A 15 -8.93 10.84 14.10
N VAL A 16 -8.67 10.89 15.41
CA VAL A 16 -8.02 9.81 16.14
C VAL A 16 -8.96 8.63 16.34
N LEU A 17 -10.20 8.84 16.78
CA LEU A 17 -11.18 7.77 16.96
C LEU A 17 -11.69 7.23 15.63
N GLY A 18 -11.91 8.08 14.63
CA GLY A 18 -12.31 7.65 13.28
C GLY A 18 -11.22 6.83 12.56
N GLY A 19 -9.94 7.08 12.86
CA GLY A 19 -8.82 6.25 12.41
C GLY A 19 -8.66 4.96 13.23
N MET A 20 -8.89 5.01 14.54
CA MET A 20 -8.80 3.84 15.44
C MET A 20 -9.99 2.88 15.34
N GLU A 21 -11.18 3.34 14.92
CA GLU A 21 -12.38 2.51 14.76
C GLU A 21 -12.24 1.40 13.69
N ARG A 22 -11.24 1.49 12.80
CA ARG A 22 -11.02 0.53 11.71
C ARG A 22 -9.95 -0.52 11.97
N LEU A 23 -9.25 -0.43 13.10
CA LEU A 23 -8.20 -1.37 13.45
C LEU A 23 -8.78 -2.54 14.26
N PRO A 24 -8.35 -3.78 14.01
CA PRO A 24 -8.79 -4.92 14.78
C PRO A 24 -8.30 -4.79 16.23
N THR A 25 -9.09 -5.30 17.16
CA THR A 25 -8.76 -5.30 18.59
C THR A 25 -7.60 -6.24 18.95
N LYS A 26 -7.19 -7.12 18.03
CA LYS A 26 -6.10 -8.08 18.20
C LYS A 26 -5.18 -8.07 16.99
N ASN A 27 -3.87 -8.01 17.22
CA ASN A 27 -2.88 -8.07 16.14
C ASN A 27 -2.97 -9.36 15.31
N SER A 28 -3.40 -10.48 15.91
CA SER A 28 -3.58 -11.75 15.20
C SER A 28 -4.61 -11.68 14.07
N SER A 29 -5.51 -10.70 14.09
CA SER A 29 -6.48 -10.50 13.02
C SER A 29 -5.84 -10.09 11.69
N TYR A 30 -4.64 -9.49 11.71
CA TYR A 30 -3.91 -9.17 10.48
C TYR A 30 -3.40 -10.40 9.72
N ASN A 31 -3.40 -11.58 10.36
CA ASN A 31 -3.07 -12.85 9.70
C ASN A 31 -4.27 -13.46 8.96
N ASN A 32 -5.45 -12.83 9.06
CA ASN A 32 -6.67 -13.33 8.48
C ASN A 32 -6.96 -12.62 7.16
N LYS A 33 -7.06 -13.39 6.07
CA LYS A 33 -7.32 -12.84 4.74
C LYS A 33 -8.67 -12.15 4.65
N GLU A 34 -9.70 -12.67 5.32
CA GLU A 34 -11.05 -12.10 5.29
C GLU A 34 -11.10 -10.69 5.90
N TYR A 35 -10.27 -10.39 6.92
CA TYR A 35 -10.10 -9.03 7.45
C TYR A 35 -9.64 -8.07 6.35
N TRP A 36 -8.60 -8.46 5.60
CA TRP A 36 -8.05 -7.65 4.53
C TRP A 36 -9.02 -7.51 3.36
N ASP A 37 -9.63 -8.59 2.91
CA ASP A 37 -10.64 -8.55 1.85
C ASP A 37 -11.79 -7.58 2.23
N SER A 38 -12.27 -7.64 3.49
CA SER A 38 -13.31 -6.73 3.99
C SER A 38 -12.85 -5.27 4.01
N ARG A 39 -11.62 -5.01 4.45
CA ARG A 39 -11.05 -3.66 4.47
C ARG A 39 -10.88 -3.11 3.06
N PHE A 40 -10.30 -3.87 2.15
CA PHE A 40 -10.12 -3.49 0.75
C PHE A 40 -11.43 -3.32 0.00
N TYR A 41 -12.53 -3.93 0.43
CA TYR A 41 -13.84 -3.65 -0.14
C TYR A 41 -14.32 -2.21 0.16
N SER A 42 -13.99 -1.66 1.32
CA SER A 42 -14.54 -0.38 1.82
C SER A 42 -13.56 0.79 1.78
N GLU A 43 -12.26 0.54 1.76
CA GLU A 43 -11.21 1.56 1.80
C GLU A 43 -10.51 1.64 0.45
N GLU A 44 -10.60 2.80 -0.21
CA GLU A 44 -10.02 2.99 -1.55
C GLU A 44 -8.50 2.96 -1.53
N GLU A 45 -7.88 3.73 -0.65
CA GLU A 45 -6.43 3.90 -0.55
C GLU A 45 -6.02 4.01 0.92
N TYR A 46 -4.89 3.40 1.26
CA TYR A 46 -4.30 3.54 2.58
C TYR A 46 -2.80 3.18 2.56
N ASP A 47 -1.99 4.03 3.17
CA ASP A 47 -0.55 3.81 3.35
C ASP A 47 -0.24 3.62 4.84
N TRP A 48 0.15 2.40 5.21
CA TRP A 48 0.31 1.99 6.62
C TRP A 48 1.48 2.67 7.33
N LEU A 49 2.62 2.76 6.65
CA LEU A 49 3.85 3.29 7.22
C LEU A 49 4.20 4.69 6.70
N GLY A 50 3.29 5.34 5.96
CA GLY A 50 3.48 6.69 5.42
C GLY A 50 3.50 6.73 3.90
N SER A 51 3.27 7.92 3.36
CA SER A 51 3.11 8.15 1.93
C SER A 51 4.46 8.18 1.20
N TYR A 52 4.41 8.06 -0.14
CA TYR A 52 5.60 8.15 -1.00
C TYR A 52 6.40 9.43 -0.76
N GLU A 53 5.74 10.57 -0.60
CA GLU A 53 6.38 11.89 -0.44
C GLU A 53 7.27 11.95 0.81
N GLN A 54 6.91 11.21 1.86
CA GLN A 54 7.69 11.14 3.10
C GLN A 54 9.01 10.38 2.89
N TYR A 55 9.03 9.43 1.95
CA TYR A 55 10.17 8.57 1.67
C TYR A 55 10.91 8.93 0.38
N GLN A 56 10.35 9.78 -0.48
CA GLN A 56 10.84 10.07 -1.83
C GLN A 56 12.34 10.33 -1.88
N ARG A 57 12.85 11.24 -1.03
CA ARG A 57 14.28 11.56 -1.00
C ARG A 57 15.17 10.34 -0.75
N HIS A 58 14.74 9.45 0.12
CA HIS A 58 15.50 8.23 0.41
C HIS A 58 15.37 7.20 -0.72
N LEU A 59 14.20 7.11 -1.34
CA LEU A 59 13.97 6.21 -2.48
C LEU A 59 14.77 6.65 -3.71
N ASP A 60 14.86 7.95 -3.98
CA ASP A 60 15.64 8.51 -5.09
C ASP A 60 17.15 8.21 -4.96
N ASP A 61 17.66 8.13 -3.72
CA ASP A 61 19.07 7.78 -3.45
C ASP A 61 19.35 6.26 -3.55
N LEU A 62 18.33 5.42 -3.36
CA LEU A 62 18.46 3.97 -3.26
C LEU A 62 18.08 3.22 -4.53
N LEU A 63 17.19 3.79 -5.34
CA LEU A 63 16.62 3.13 -6.50
C LEU A 63 17.23 3.65 -7.80
N HIS A 64 17.38 2.76 -8.78
CA HIS A 64 17.69 3.15 -10.14
C HIS A 64 16.43 3.10 -11.03
N PRO A 65 16.26 4.04 -12.00
CA PRO A 65 15.10 4.03 -12.90
C PRO A 65 14.92 2.75 -13.72
N SER A 66 16.00 1.97 -13.89
CA SER A 66 16.00 0.70 -14.61
C SER A 66 15.60 -0.51 -13.77
N ASP A 67 15.54 -0.35 -12.44
CA ASP A 67 15.31 -1.45 -11.49
C ASP A 67 14.00 -2.19 -11.77
N GLN A 68 14.07 -3.50 -11.67
CA GLN A 68 12.93 -4.39 -11.54
C GLN A 68 12.48 -4.38 -10.08
N ILE A 69 11.41 -3.66 -9.77
CA ILE A 69 10.93 -3.47 -8.39
C ILE A 69 9.78 -4.45 -8.10
N LEU A 70 9.88 -5.18 -6.99
CA LEU A 70 8.79 -5.99 -6.44
C LEU A 70 8.20 -5.32 -5.19
N MET A 71 6.91 -5.03 -5.23
CA MET A 71 6.10 -4.57 -4.10
C MET A 71 5.35 -5.76 -3.51
N ILE A 72 5.78 -6.25 -2.35
CA ILE A 72 5.14 -7.34 -1.60
C ILE A 72 4.08 -6.78 -0.64
N GLY A 73 2.95 -7.47 -0.50
CA GLY A 73 1.85 -6.99 0.35
C GLY A 73 1.37 -5.60 -0.06
N CYS A 74 1.23 -5.35 -1.37
CA CYS A 74 1.03 -4.00 -1.89
C CYS A 74 -0.29 -3.37 -1.40
N GLY A 75 -1.27 -4.19 -1.05
CA GLY A 75 -2.60 -3.74 -0.65
C GLY A 75 -3.17 -2.69 -1.61
N ASN A 76 -3.77 -1.67 -1.02
CA ASN A 76 -4.33 -0.51 -1.72
C ASN A 76 -3.46 0.74 -1.55
N SER A 77 -2.15 0.56 -1.34
CA SER A 77 -1.17 1.63 -1.22
C SER A 77 -1.01 2.40 -2.54
N THR A 78 -0.74 3.70 -2.44
CA THR A 78 -0.38 4.52 -3.61
C THR A 78 1.11 4.51 -3.93
N MET A 79 1.95 3.97 -3.02
CA MET A 79 3.41 3.94 -3.10
C MET A 79 3.92 3.44 -4.45
N SER A 80 3.39 2.30 -4.94
CA SER A 80 3.83 1.69 -6.19
C SER A 80 3.50 2.53 -7.42
N SER A 81 2.34 3.18 -7.42
CA SER A 81 1.95 4.10 -8.51
C SER A 81 2.77 5.40 -8.48
N ASN A 82 3.06 5.93 -7.29
CA ASN A 82 3.89 7.12 -7.15
C ASN A 82 5.35 6.88 -7.55
N LEU A 83 5.89 5.68 -7.25
CA LEU A 83 7.17 5.23 -7.81
C LEU A 83 7.15 5.24 -9.35
N HIS A 84 6.10 4.66 -9.96
CA HIS A 84 5.96 4.67 -11.43
C HIS A 84 5.90 6.08 -11.99
N PHE A 85 5.07 6.96 -11.42
CA PHE A 85 4.96 8.35 -11.86
C PHE A 85 6.26 9.14 -11.70
N SER A 86 7.08 8.79 -10.71
CA SER A 86 8.39 9.42 -10.45
C SER A 86 9.53 8.89 -11.35
N GLY A 87 9.27 7.89 -12.19
CA GLY A 87 10.21 7.41 -13.21
C GLY A 87 10.67 5.96 -13.02
N PHE A 88 10.31 5.32 -11.91
CA PHE A 88 10.62 3.91 -11.66
C PHE A 88 9.54 3.01 -12.30
N LYS A 89 9.65 2.76 -13.60
CA LYS A 89 8.54 2.21 -14.40
C LYS A 89 8.23 0.74 -14.15
N LYS A 90 9.22 -0.08 -13.79
CA LYS A 90 9.09 -1.53 -13.82
C LYS A 90 8.68 -2.10 -12.46
N VAL A 91 7.47 -1.75 -12.03
CA VAL A 91 6.92 -2.13 -10.73
C VAL A 91 6.01 -3.33 -10.85
N THR A 92 6.33 -4.41 -10.15
CA THR A 92 5.48 -5.60 -10.00
C THR A 92 4.88 -5.61 -8.60
N ASN A 93 3.57 -5.75 -8.51
CA ASN A 93 2.81 -5.67 -7.26
C ASN A 93 2.19 -7.03 -6.96
N ILE A 94 2.37 -7.51 -5.73
CA ILE A 94 1.72 -8.73 -5.26
C ILE A 94 1.02 -8.49 -3.92
N ASP A 95 -0.11 -9.17 -3.78
CA ASP A 95 -0.86 -9.28 -2.54
C ASP A 95 -1.62 -10.61 -2.59
N TYR A 96 -1.79 -11.29 -1.47
CA TYR A 96 -2.57 -12.52 -1.40
C TYR A 96 -4.08 -12.29 -1.56
N SER A 97 -4.54 -11.04 -1.44
CA SER A 97 -5.94 -10.65 -1.55
C SER A 97 -6.29 -10.37 -3.02
N GLU A 98 -7.16 -11.20 -3.58
CA GLU A 98 -7.56 -11.06 -4.99
C GLU A 98 -8.32 -9.76 -5.26
N ASN A 99 -9.21 -9.35 -4.34
CA ASN A 99 -10.06 -8.19 -4.58
C ASN A 99 -9.27 -6.89 -4.68
N VAL A 100 -8.18 -6.74 -3.92
CA VAL A 100 -7.34 -5.55 -3.98
C VAL A 100 -6.50 -5.56 -5.23
N ILE A 101 -5.97 -6.71 -5.64
CA ILE A 101 -5.21 -6.83 -6.88
C ILE A 101 -6.07 -6.51 -8.09
N GLU A 102 -7.29 -7.06 -8.20
CA GLU A 102 -8.20 -6.75 -9.29
C GLU A 102 -8.54 -5.26 -9.35
N ARG A 103 -8.84 -4.67 -8.18
CA ARG A 103 -9.16 -3.25 -8.08
C ARG A 103 -8.00 -2.36 -8.49
N MET A 104 -6.80 -2.62 -7.97
CA MET A 104 -5.61 -1.82 -8.27
C MET A 104 -5.19 -1.98 -9.73
N LYS A 105 -5.26 -3.20 -10.27
CA LYS A 105 -5.04 -3.45 -11.70
C LYS A 105 -6.01 -2.67 -12.59
N LYS A 106 -7.29 -2.61 -12.22
CA LYS A 106 -8.30 -1.81 -12.93
C LYS A 106 -8.03 -0.30 -12.81
N LYS A 107 -7.65 0.16 -11.62
CA LYS A 107 -7.38 1.57 -11.33
C LYS A 107 -6.20 2.11 -12.14
N TYR A 108 -5.16 1.29 -12.31
CA TYR A 108 -3.94 1.65 -13.04
C TYR A 108 -3.83 0.92 -14.38
N SER A 109 -4.96 0.64 -15.05
CA SER A 109 -4.99 -0.15 -16.29
C SER A 109 -4.21 0.49 -17.45
N GLU A 110 -4.06 1.82 -17.43
CA GLU A 110 -3.33 2.58 -18.45
C GLU A 110 -1.79 2.50 -18.26
N LEU A 111 -1.31 1.96 -17.12
CA LEU A 111 0.12 1.86 -16.82
C LEU A 111 0.62 0.46 -17.17
N GLU A 112 0.89 0.22 -18.46
CA GLU A 112 1.25 -1.11 -18.98
C GLU A 112 2.50 -1.73 -18.33
N GLU A 113 3.44 -0.91 -17.84
CA GLU A 113 4.65 -1.42 -17.18
C GLU A 113 4.37 -1.91 -15.75
N MET A 114 3.25 -1.49 -15.14
CA MET A 114 2.85 -1.96 -13.81
C MET A 114 2.17 -3.32 -13.90
N LYS A 115 2.74 -4.28 -13.17
CA LYS A 115 2.20 -5.65 -13.10
C LYS A 115 1.52 -5.87 -11.75
N TRP A 116 0.44 -6.65 -11.75
CA TRP A 116 -0.38 -6.93 -10.58
C TRP A 116 -0.74 -8.41 -10.54
N TYR A 117 -0.41 -9.10 -9.45
CA TYR A 117 -0.65 -10.53 -9.30
C TYR A 117 -1.19 -10.87 -7.92
N THR A 118 -2.25 -11.67 -7.86
CA THR A 118 -2.68 -12.33 -6.63
C THR A 118 -1.66 -13.41 -6.30
N MET A 119 -0.90 -13.25 -5.23
CA MET A 119 0.19 -14.16 -4.88
C MET A 119 0.50 -14.09 -3.39
N ASP A 120 0.63 -15.26 -2.77
CA ASP A 120 1.17 -15.39 -1.41
C ASP A 120 2.70 -15.19 -1.46
N ILE A 121 3.21 -14.30 -0.61
CA ILE A 121 4.65 -14.03 -0.50
C ILE A 121 5.44 -15.28 -0.06
N LEU A 122 4.83 -16.19 0.69
CA LEU A 122 5.46 -17.44 1.13
C LEU A 122 5.57 -18.46 -0.01
N GLU A 123 4.82 -18.27 -1.10
CA GLU A 123 4.75 -19.17 -2.25
C GLU A 123 4.95 -18.42 -3.59
N MET A 124 5.93 -17.51 -3.62
CA MET A 124 6.21 -16.71 -4.81
C MET A 124 6.62 -17.56 -6.02
N LYS A 125 6.07 -17.21 -7.19
CA LYS A 125 6.25 -17.93 -8.46
C LYS A 125 7.23 -17.24 -9.42
N PHE A 126 8.12 -16.41 -8.88
CA PHE A 126 9.14 -15.72 -9.65
C PHE A 126 10.45 -16.49 -9.66
N SER A 127 11.21 -16.39 -10.75
CA SER A 127 12.56 -16.96 -10.80
C SER A 127 13.49 -16.21 -9.84
N SER A 128 14.46 -16.92 -9.26
CA SER A 128 15.49 -16.30 -8.44
C SER A 128 16.24 -15.22 -9.23
N GLY A 129 16.48 -14.06 -8.61
CA GLY A 129 17.19 -12.94 -9.24
C GLY A 129 16.38 -12.15 -10.28
N SER A 130 15.05 -12.26 -10.29
CA SER A 130 14.20 -11.50 -11.23
C SER A 130 13.99 -10.02 -10.88
N PHE A 131 14.36 -9.62 -9.66
CA PHE A 131 14.15 -8.28 -9.12
C PHE A 131 15.44 -7.72 -8.56
N ASP A 132 15.67 -6.43 -8.81
CA ASP A 132 16.81 -5.67 -8.28
C ASP A 132 16.48 -5.13 -6.89
N THR A 133 15.22 -4.73 -6.68
CA THR A 133 14.73 -4.13 -5.45
C THR A 133 13.43 -4.81 -5.01
N ILE A 134 13.31 -5.14 -3.73
CA ILE A 134 12.09 -5.64 -3.09
C ILE A 134 11.69 -4.67 -1.99
N SER A 135 10.42 -4.25 -1.96
CA SER A 135 9.86 -3.37 -0.94
C SER A 135 8.49 -3.88 -0.49
N GLY A 136 8.15 -3.64 0.76
CA GLY A 136 6.86 -3.97 1.38
C GLY A 136 6.93 -3.74 2.88
N TYR A 137 5.79 -3.87 3.55
CA TYR A 137 5.64 -3.62 4.98
C TYR A 137 4.60 -4.55 5.62
#